data_AF-A0A166QTK8-F1
#
_entry.id   AF-A0A166QTK8-F1
#
_cell.length_a   1.000
_cell.length_b   1.000
_cell.length_c   1.000
_cell.angle_alpha   90.00
_cell.angle_beta   90.00
_cell.angle_gamma   90.00
#
_symmetry.space_group_name_H-M   'P 1'
#
loop_
_entity.id
_entity.type
_entity.pdbx_description
1 polymer ?
#
loop_
_entity_poly.entity_id
_entity_poly.type
_entity_poly.pdbx_seq_one_letter_code
_entity_poly.pdbx_strand_id
1 'polypeptide(L)'
;MDIASQLSLHHIPEGSQAFDINRLDATRKTVGPASTRGSAESALAERVVDDRVFNMGMTNWKAVIDRAILLGHTELFDSEFNRQGLRTHGHRYSPVPLLPERAVEYVKSRVLVIGARKLTKKTRDQLGVTTELASGKALLVKLSATTVELSVSLDDQVVSLQVAFEEIAFSDGREADDIKVLGKQLSAALKRQASKAGLALKMVAKDVDLLGRRVLTQLVKIQELSAWNA
;
A
#
# COMPACT_ATOMS: atom_id res chain seq x y z
N MET A 1 13.76 61.63 13.19
CA MET A 1 14.91 61.69 14.11
C MET A 1 14.65 60.72 15.24
N ASP A 2 15.72 60.09 15.66
CA ASP A 2 15.81 58.71 16.13
C ASP A 2 16.10 58.65 17.65
N ILE A 3 15.97 57.43 18.21
CA ILE A 3 16.64 56.90 19.41
C ILE A 3 15.85 56.79 20.75
N ALA A 4 15.80 55.52 21.18
CA ALA A 4 15.80 54.97 22.55
C ALA A 4 14.48 54.79 23.31
N SER A 5 13.91 53.61 23.10
CA SER A 5 13.26 52.80 24.13
C SER A 5 14.16 52.63 25.37
N GLN A 6 13.66 52.95 26.56
CA GLN A 6 14.18 52.43 27.83
C GLN A 6 13.09 51.61 28.52
N LEU A 7 13.32 50.30 28.57
CA LEU A 7 12.54 49.32 29.34
C LEU A 7 12.96 49.39 30.81
N SER A 8 12.02 49.75 31.69
CA SER A 8 12.17 49.60 33.14
C SER A 8 11.73 48.19 33.55
N LEU A 9 12.68 47.35 33.93
CA LEU A 9 12.45 46.04 34.54
C LEU A 9 11.99 46.22 35.99
N HIS A 10 10.73 45.90 36.29
CA HIS A 10 10.27 45.67 37.66
C HIS A 10 10.33 44.18 37.98
N HIS A 11 11.14 43.84 38.97
CA HIS A 11 11.26 42.52 39.59
C HIS A 11 10.45 42.49 40.90
N ILE A 12 9.50 41.55 41.04
CA ILE A 12 8.85 41.16 42.30
C ILE A 12 8.43 39.66 42.17
N PRO A 13 8.29 38.89 43.26
CA PRO A 13 9.32 38.02 43.83
C PRO A 13 8.91 36.52 43.81
N GLU A 14 9.88 35.63 44.03
CA GLU A 14 9.67 34.20 44.20
C GLU A 14 8.85 33.88 45.47
N GLY A 15 7.82 33.03 45.30
CA GLY A 15 6.98 32.55 46.39
C GLY A 15 5.93 31.54 45.95
N SER A 16 6.39 30.36 45.53
CA SER A 16 5.70 29.05 45.60
C SER A 16 4.21 28.99 45.20
N GLN A 17 3.96 28.59 43.95
CA GLN A 17 3.12 27.41 43.68
C GLN A 17 3.53 26.83 42.34
N ALA A 18 3.87 25.54 42.39
CA ALA A 18 4.21 24.70 41.26
C ALA A 18 3.16 24.83 40.15
N PHE A 19 3.54 25.46 39.04
CA PHE A 19 2.97 25.11 37.74
C PHE A 19 3.58 23.78 37.32
N ASP A 20 3.00 22.74 37.91
CA ASP A 20 3.23 21.35 37.60
C ASP A 20 2.69 21.05 36.20
N ILE A 21 3.61 20.88 35.24
CA ILE A 21 3.32 20.51 33.85
C ILE A 21 2.67 19.10 33.78
N ASN A 22 2.60 18.36 34.90
CA ASN A 22 2.02 17.02 34.98
C ASN A 22 0.52 16.95 35.28
N ARG A 23 -0.24 18.06 35.22
CA ARG A 23 -1.70 18.04 35.52
C ARG A 23 -2.64 18.33 34.36
N LEU A 24 -2.24 17.92 33.15
CA LEU A 24 -3.13 17.76 32.00
C LEU A 24 -3.23 16.29 31.58
N ASP A 25 -3.84 15.47 32.45
CA ASP A 25 -4.60 14.28 32.06
C ASP A 25 -5.91 14.75 31.37
N ALA A 26 -6.44 14.17 30.30
CA ALA A 26 -6.02 13.07 29.45
C ALA A 26 -6.80 13.17 28.12
N THR A 27 -6.08 13.38 27.01
CA THR A 27 -6.28 12.74 25.69
C THR A 27 -5.32 13.34 24.64
N ARG A 28 -4.18 13.89 25.06
CA ARG A 28 -3.07 14.07 24.13
C ARG A 28 -2.41 12.70 23.96
N LYS A 29 -2.92 11.91 23.03
CA LYS A 29 -2.16 10.78 22.50
C LYS A 29 -0.94 11.35 21.80
N THR A 30 0.13 11.56 22.55
CA THR A 30 1.48 11.49 21.99
C THR A 30 1.66 10.06 21.50
N VAL A 31 1.29 9.80 20.26
CA VAL A 31 1.58 8.54 19.58
C VAL A 31 3.08 8.56 19.24
N GLY A 32 3.92 8.36 20.25
CA GLY A 32 5.19 7.66 20.05
C GLY A 32 4.88 6.21 19.66
N PRO A 33 5.71 5.56 18.85
CA PRO A 33 5.28 4.58 17.86
C PRO A 33 4.50 3.45 18.53
N ALA A 34 3.18 3.48 18.36
CA ALA A 34 2.37 2.30 18.64
C ALA A 34 2.82 1.24 17.64
N SER A 35 3.50 0.20 18.15
CA SER A 35 3.86 -0.98 17.40
C SER A 35 2.59 -1.74 17.00
N THR A 36 1.99 -1.29 15.92
CA THR A 36 1.03 -1.97 15.06
C THR A 36 1.31 -1.34 13.72
N ARG A 37 1.94 -2.05 12.78
CA ARG A 37 2.13 -1.53 11.41
C ARG A 37 0.74 -1.11 10.89
N GLY A 38 0.43 0.19 10.94
CA GLY A 38 -0.78 0.76 10.33
C GLY A 38 -0.74 0.53 8.81
N SER A 39 -1.80 0.86 8.07
CA SER A 39 -1.73 0.79 6.60
C SER A 39 -0.59 1.66 6.06
N ALA A 40 -0.03 1.35 4.88
CA ALA A 40 0.99 2.20 4.26
C ALA A 40 0.44 3.61 4.01
N GLU A 41 -0.85 3.69 3.68
CA GLU A 41 -1.59 4.94 3.54
C GLU A 41 -1.50 5.80 4.80
N SER A 42 -1.84 5.24 5.97
CA SER A 42 -1.78 5.97 7.25
C SER A 42 -0.36 6.44 7.58
N ALA A 43 0.63 5.57 7.38
CA ALA A 43 2.03 5.92 7.66
C ALA A 43 2.54 7.08 6.78
N LEU A 44 2.12 7.14 5.51
CA LEU A 44 2.52 8.21 4.59
C LEU A 44 1.72 9.51 4.81
N ALA A 45 0.49 9.41 5.30
CA ALA A 45 -0.32 10.57 5.66
C ALA A 45 0.25 11.29 6.90
N GLU A 46 0.78 10.53 7.86
CA GLU A 46 1.45 11.05 9.06
C GLU A 46 2.86 11.60 8.76
N ARG A 47 3.46 11.20 7.64
CA ARG A 47 4.83 11.60 7.27
C ARG A 47 4.84 12.96 6.57
N VAL A 48 5.22 13.99 7.32
CA VAL A 48 5.28 15.38 6.86
C VAL A 48 6.32 15.57 5.76
N VAL A 49 5.99 16.43 4.80
CA VAL A 49 6.88 16.94 3.74
C VAL A 49 7.02 18.44 3.92
N ASP A 50 8.24 18.96 3.77
CA ASP A 50 8.43 20.40 3.69
C ASP A 50 7.89 20.91 2.34
N ASP A 51 6.76 21.62 2.39
CA ASP A 51 6.08 22.14 1.21
C ASP A 51 6.96 23.11 0.40
N ARG A 52 8.01 23.70 1.01
CA ARG A 52 8.98 24.54 0.29
C ARG A 52 9.75 23.79 -0.79
N VAL A 53 9.82 22.46 -0.69
CA VAL A 53 10.52 21.61 -1.66
C VAL A 53 9.75 21.50 -2.97
N PHE A 54 8.41 21.50 -2.90
CA PHE A 54 7.55 21.32 -4.08
C PHE A 54 6.80 22.62 -4.46
N ASN A 55 6.57 23.54 -3.51
CA ASN A 55 5.71 24.72 -3.64
C ASN A 55 4.31 24.36 -4.20
N MET A 56 3.73 23.25 -3.74
CA MET A 56 2.46 22.72 -4.25
C MET A 56 1.34 22.70 -3.22
N GLY A 57 1.56 23.23 -2.01
CA GLY A 57 0.60 23.16 -0.90
C GLY A 57 0.46 21.75 -0.33
N MET A 58 1.44 20.86 -0.54
CA MET A 58 1.41 19.47 -0.12
C MET A 58 2.26 19.27 1.14
N THR A 59 1.60 18.85 2.22
CA THR A 59 2.21 18.78 3.56
C THR A 59 2.59 17.37 4.00
N ASN A 60 2.28 16.33 3.22
CA ASN A 60 2.62 14.95 3.54
C ASN A 60 2.95 14.11 2.30
N TRP A 61 3.66 13.00 2.51
CA TRP A 61 4.14 12.13 1.44
C TRP A 61 3.01 11.43 0.68
N LYS A 62 1.91 11.09 1.37
CA LYS A 62 0.74 10.52 0.72
C LYS A 62 0.20 11.45 -0.38
N ALA A 63 0.05 12.74 -0.07
CA ALA A 63 -0.43 13.75 -1.02
C ALA A 63 0.53 13.91 -2.21
N VAL A 64 1.83 13.94 -1.95
CA VAL A 64 2.87 14.02 -3.01
C VAL A 64 2.78 12.82 -3.95
N ILE A 65 2.67 11.61 -3.41
CA ILE A 65 2.58 10.37 -4.20
C ILE A 65 1.25 10.29 -4.96
N ASP A 66 0.13 10.62 -4.31
CA ASP A 66 -1.18 10.67 -4.97
C ASP A 66 -1.17 11.64 -6.15
N ARG A 67 -0.55 12.81 -5.97
CA ARG A 67 -0.39 13.80 -7.04
C ARG A 67 0.53 13.28 -8.14
N ALA A 68 1.64 12.62 -7.80
CA ALA A 68 2.53 12.06 -8.79
C ALA A 68 1.84 10.99 -9.65
N ILE A 69 1.10 10.09 -9.02
CA ILE A 69 0.29 9.06 -9.71
C ILE A 69 -0.77 9.71 -10.60
N LEU A 70 -1.44 10.77 -10.12
CA LEU A 70 -2.43 11.51 -10.90
C LEU A 70 -1.82 12.13 -12.17
N LEU A 71 -0.55 12.56 -12.10
CA LEU A 71 0.21 13.10 -13.23
C LEU A 71 0.81 12.01 -14.15
N GLY A 72 0.52 10.72 -13.91
CA GLY A 72 0.98 9.61 -14.74
C GLY A 72 2.30 8.98 -14.30
N HIS A 73 2.82 9.33 -13.12
CA HIS A 73 4.02 8.70 -12.58
C HIS A 73 3.64 7.42 -11.84
N THR A 74 3.73 6.27 -12.52
CA THR A 74 3.31 4.96 -12.01
C THR A 74 4.41 3.90 -12.05
N GLU A 75 5.57 4.18 -12.66
CA GLU A 75 6.67 3.23 -12.78
C GLU A 75 7.61 3.33 -11.58
N LEU A 76 7.80 2.21 -10.88
CA LEU A 76 8.83 2.07 -9.85
C LEU A 76 10.16 1.70 -10.50
N PHE A 77 11.24 2.39 -10.14
CA PHE A 77 12.59 2.10 -10.63
C PHE A 77 13.59 1.99 -9.48
N ASP A 78 14.65 1.21 -9.66
CA ASP A 78 15.73 1.13 -8.68
C ASP A 78 16.48 2.46 -8.63
N SER A 79 16.58 3.02 -7.43
CA SER A 79 17.29 4.25 -7.10
C SER A 79 18.48 3.94 -6.19
N GLU A 80 19.13 4.98 -5.69
CA GLU A 80 20.25 4.86 -4.78
C GLU A 80 19.85 4.19 -3.45
N PHE A 81 20.84 3.64 -2.73
CA PHE A 81 20.67 3.08 -1.39
C PHE A 81 19.65 1.93 -1.29
N ASN A 82 19.51 1.11 -2.34
CA ASN A 82 18.52 0.01 -2.43
C ASN A 82 17.08 0.48 -2.21
N ARG A 83 16.79 1.74 -2.51
CA ARG A 83 15.43 2.29 -2.49
C ARG A 83 14.88 2.39 -3.89
N GLN A 84 13.58 2.59 -4.00
CA GLN A 84 12.92 2.80 -5.28
C GLN A 84 12.49 4.25 -5.44
N GLY A 85 12.46 4.73 -6.68
CA GLY A 85 11.85 6.00 -7.07
C GLY A 85 10.56 5.77 -7.86
N LEU A 86 9.84 6.85 -8.13
CA LEU A 86 8.60 6.85 -8.93
C LEU A 86 8.74 7.77 -10.13
N ARG A 87 8.55 7.24 -11.35
CA ARG A 87 8.66 7.98 -12.62
C ARG A 87 7.52 7.69 -13.58
N THR A 88 7.47 8.46 -14.67
CA THR A 88 6.61 8.12 -15.82
C THR A 88 7.21 6.96 -16.58
N HIS A 89 6.37 6.05 -17.06
CA HIS A 89 6.81 4.88 -17.83
C HIS A 89 7.67 5.28 -19.02
N GLY A 90 8.87 4.69 -19.14
CA GLY A 90 9.79 4.93 -20.26
C GLY A 90 10.56 6.24 -20.20
N HIS A 91 10.31 7.10 -19.21
CA HIS A 91 11.10 8.31 -18.99
C HIS A 91 12.32 8.03 -18.12
N ARG A 92 13.41 8.79 -18.36
CA ARG A 92 14.61 8.74 -17.50
C ARG A 92 14.48 9.64 -16.27
N TYR A 93 13.76 10.74 -16.39
CA TYR A 93 13.58 11.71 -15.31
C TYR A 93 12.48 11.26 -14.35
N SER A 94 12.73 11.49 -13.06
CA SER A 94 11.83 11.11 -11.98
C SER A 94 11.43 12.34 -11.15
N PRO A 95 10.12 12.61 -10.96
CA PRO A 95 9.66 13.63 -10.02
C PRO A 95 9.89 13.23 -8.56
N VAL A 96 9.98 11.93 -8.26
CA VAL A 96 10.24 11.41 -6.93
C VAL A 96 11.41 10.42 -7.02
N PRO A 97 12.66 10.90 -6.99
CA PRO A 97 13.84 10.05 -7.18
C PRO A 97 14.02 9.05 -6.04
N LEU A 98 13.50 9.35 -4.85
CA LEU A 98 13.60 8.49 -3.68
C LEU A 98 12.26 8.45 -2.95
N LEU A 99 11.64 7.27 -2.92
CA LEU A 99 10.44 7.04 -2.14
C LEU A 99 10.78 6.83 -0.66
N PRO A 100 9.96 7.35 0.27
CA PRO A 100 10.10 7.03 1.68
C PRO A 100 9.72 5.56 1.94
N GLU A 101 10.08 5.05 3.12
CA GLU A 101 9.65 3.72 3.57
C GLU A 101 8.12 3.57 3.44
N ARG A 102 7.67 2.39 3.00
CA ARG A 102 6.27 2.02 2.77
C ARG A 102 5.59 2.68 1.58
N ALA A 103 6.25 3.61 0.89
CA ALA A 103 5.68 4.22 -0.29
C ALA A 103 5.62 3.27 -1.48
N VAL A 104 6.48 2.26 -1.58
CA VAL A 104 6.40 1.26 -2.64
C VAL A 104 5.13 0.42 -2.48
N GLU A 105 4.87 -0.04 -1.26
CA GLU A 105 3.63 -0.74 -0.90
C GLU A 105 2.38 0.10 -1.27
N TYR A 106 2.40 1.39 -0.93
CA TYR A 106 1.31 2.31 -1.26
C TYR A 106 1.16 2.55 -2.77
N VAL A 107 2.24 2.78 -3.50
CA VAL A 107 2.18 2.98 -4.96
C VAL A 107 1.57 1.75 -5.64
N LYS A 108 2.04 0.54 -5.31
CA LYS A 108 1.54 -0.72 -5.91
C LYS A 108 0.02 -0.89 -5.71
N SER A 109 -0.46 -0.66 -4.48
CA SER A 109 -1.89 -0.75 -4.16
C SER A 109 -2.73 0.31 -4.89
N ARG A 110 -2.26 1.57 -4.93
CA ARG A 110 -2.96 2.67 -5.62
C ARG A 110 -3.02 2.48 -7.13
N VAL A 111 -1.90 2.12 -7.76
CA VAL A 111 -1.83 1.86 -9.21
C VAL A 111 -2.73 0.68 -9.59
N LEU A 112 -2.79 -0.36 -8.76
CA LEU A 112 -3.70 -1.48 -8.96
C LEU A 112 -5.18 -1.04 -8.96
N VAL A 113 -5.61 -0.26 -7.96
CA VAL A 113 -7.00 0.23 -7.88
C VAL A 113 -7.35 1.11 -9.09
N ILE A 114 -6.43 1.96 -9.54
CA ILE A 114 -6.61 2.80 -10.74
C ILE A 114 -6.73 1.93 -11.99
N GLY A 115 -5.81 0.98 -12.18
CA GLY A 115 -5.84 0.05 -13.31
C GLY A 115 -7.12 -0.78 -13.35
N ALA A 116 -7.60 -1.24 -12.19
CA ALA A 116 -8.82 -2.03 -12.08
C ALA A 116 -10.06 -1.24 -12.49
N ARG A 117 -10.17 0.01 -12.03
CA ARG A 117 -11.23 0.94 -12.47
C ARG A 117 -11.17 1.17 -13.98
N LYS A 118 -9.98 1.28 -14.59
CA LYS A 118 -9.83 1.40 -16.05
C LYS A 118 -10.26 0.12 -16.78
N LEU A 119 -9.95 -1.06 -16.26
CA LEU A 119 -10.34 -2.35 -16.84
C LEU A 119 -11.87 -2.47 -16.98
N THR A 120 -12.64 -2.08 -15.96
CA THR A 120 -14.12 -2.13 -16.02
C THR A 120 -14.73 -1.33 -17.15
N LYS A 121 -14.09 -0.23 -17.54
CA LYS A 121 -14.56 0.62 -18.63
C LYS A 121 -14.29 -0.01 -20.00
N LYS A 122 -13.27 -0.86 -20.10
CA LYS A 122 -12.75 -1.39 -21.37
C LYS A 122 -13.23 -2.81 -21.67
N THR A 123 -13.45 -3.61 -20.64
CA THR A 123 -13.73 -5.05 -20.80
C THR A 123 -15.01 -5.41 -20.06
N ARG A 124 -16.05 -5.83 -20.80
CA ARG A 124 -17.26 -6.47 -20.22
C ARG A 124 -16.97 -7.87 -19.68
N ASP A 125 -15.89 -8.50 -20.14
CA ASP A 125 -15.51 -9.87 -19.79
C ASP A 125 -14.48 -9.92 -18.65
N GLN A 126 -14.72 -10.85 -17.72
CA GLN A 126 -13.83 -11.15 -16.61
C GLN A 126 -12.50 -11.72 -17.14
N LEU A 127 -11.36 -11.14 -16.74
CA LEU A 127 -10.05 -11.75 -16.97
C LEU A 127 -9.91 -12.94 -16.02
N GLY A 128 -10.12 -14.14 -16.56
CA GLY A 128 -9.99 -15.41 -15.85
C GLY A 128 -8.79 -16.21 -16.35
N VAL A 129 -8.01 -16.80 -15.44
CA VAL A 129 -7.01 -17.82 -15.78
C VAL A 129 -7.19 -19.04 -14.89
N THR A 130 -7.29 -20.21 -15.52
CA THR A 130 -7.24 -21.50 -14.85
C THR A 130 -5.81 -22.05 -14.92
N THR A 131 -5.32 -22.57 -13.80
CA THR A 131 -4.00 -23.22 -13.68
C THR A 131 -4.10 -24.36 -12.71
N GLU A 132 -3.26 -25.38 -12.88
CA GLU A 132 -3.13 -26.47 -11.91
C GLU A 132 -2.10 -26.08 -10.85
N LEU A 133 -2.40 -26.38 -9.58
CA LEU A 133 -1.48 -26.27 -8.46
C LEU A 133 -0.53 -27.47 -8.42
N ALA A 134 0.61 -27.35 -7.73
CA ALA A 134 1.56 -28.46 -7.61
C ALA A 134 0.96 -29.68 -6.90
N SER A 135 -0.08 -29.49 -6.08
CA SER A 135 -0.86 -30.57 -5.48
C SER A 135 -1.91 -31.22 -6.40
N GLY A 136 -1.94 -30.88 -7.70
CA GLY A 136 -2.92 -31.39 -8.66
C GLY A 136 -4.31 -30.73 -8.59
N LYS A 137 -4.47 -29.65 -7.83
CA LYS A 137 -5.75 -28.95 -7.65
C LYS A 137 -5.90 -27.85 -8.69
N ALA A 138 -7.07 -27.72 -9.31
CA ALA A 138 -7.34 -26.60 -10.20
C ALA A 138 -7.53 -25.31 -9.40
N LEU A 139 -6.81 -24.26 -9.79
CA LEU A 139 -6.95 -22.88 -9.32
C LEU A 139 -7.50 -22.03 -10.47
N LEU A 140 -8.59 -21.33 -10.21
CA LEU A 140 -9.15 -20.32 -11.07
C LEU A 140 -8.98 -18.95 -10.41
N VAL A 141 -8.33 -18.04 -11.12
CA VAL A 141 -8.17 -16.63 -10.71
C VAL A 141 -9.00 -15.79 -11.66
N LYS A 142 -10.01 -15.10 -11.14
CA LYS A 142 -10.83 -14.15 -11.89
C LYS A 142 -10.63 -12.75 -11.34
N LEU A 143 -10.54 -11.78 -12.24
CA LEU A 143 -10.48 -10.37 -11.89
C LEU A 143 -11.83 -9.73 -12.16
N SER A 144 -12.29 -8.95 -11.18
CA SER A 144 -13.47 -8.10 -11.29
C SER A 144 -13.05 -6.62 -11.23
N ALA A 145 -14.05 -5.74 -11.18
CA ALA A 145 -13.89 -4.30 -11.03
C ALA A 145 -13.09 -3.87 -9.80
N THR A 146 -13.31 -4.57 -8.69
CA THR A 146 -12.85 -4.15 -7.37
C THR A 146 -12.23 -5.30 -6.59
N THR A 147 -12.30 -6.52 -7.11
CA THR A 147 -11.89 -7.72 -6.38
C THR A 147 -11.13 -8.71 -7.26
N VAL A 148 -10.31 -9.52 -6.61
CA VAL A 148 -9.84 -10.80 -7.13
C VAL A 148 -10.71 -11.90 -6.55
N GLU A 149 -11.25 -12.75 -7.41
CA GLU A 149 -11.93 -13.98 -7.02
C GLU A 149 -10.99 -15.16 -7.29
N LEU A 150 -10.80 -16.00 -6.28
CA LEU A 150 -9.95 -17.18 -6.29
C LEU A 150 -10.84 -18.38 -6.01
N SER A 151 -10.84 -19.36 -6.91
CA SER A 151 -11.57 -20.62 -6.70
C SER A 151 -10.61 -21.79 -6.81
N VAL A 152 -10.60 -22.66 -5.80
CA VAL A 152 -9.79 -23.88 -5.78
C VAL A 152 -10.71 -25.09 -5.76
N SER A 153 -10.51 -26.00 -6.71
CA SER A 153 -11.21 -27.28 -6.75
C SER A 153 -10.64 -28.26 -5.72
N LEU A 154 -11.53 -28.90 -4.97
CA LEU A 154 -11.29 -29.93 -3.98
C LEU A 154 -12.22 -31.10 -4.26
N ASP A 155 -11.76 -32.06 -5.04
CA ASP A 155 -12.53 -33.24 -5.46
C ASP A 155 -13.88 -32.82 -6.07
N ASP A 156 -15.00 -33.00 -5.34
CA ASP A 156 -16.36 -32.64 -5.76
C ASP A 156 -16.84 -31.26 -5.27
N GLN A 157 -15.97 -30.48 -4.64
CA GLN A 157 -16.31 -29.19 -4.04
C GLN A 157 -15.37 -28.08 -4.52
N VAL A 158 -15.84 -26.84 -4.45
CA VAL A 158 -15.05 -25.66 -4.81
C VAL A 158 -15.02 -24.70 -3.63
N VAL A 159 -13.81 -24.27 -3.25
CA VAL A 159 -13.61 -23.20 -2.26
C VAL A 159 -13.33 -21.92 -3.02
N SER A 160 -14.25 -20.96 -2.91
CA SER A 160 -14.11 -19.64 -3.52
C SER A 160 -13.86 -18.56 -2.45
N LEU A 161 -12.93 -17.66 -2.75
CA LEU A 161 -12.56 -16.50 -1.95
C LEU A 161 -12.61 -15.26 -2.83
N GLN A 162 -13.26 -14.21 -2.36
CA GLN A 162 -13.23 -12.89 -2.99
C GLN A 162 -12.46 -11.92 -2.09
N VAL A 163 -11.47 -11.23 -2.66
CA VAL A 163 -10.61 -10.27 -1.94
C VAL A 163 -10.66 -8.94 -2.66
N ALA A 164 -10.98 -7.85 -1.95
CA ALA A 164 -10.94 -6.51 -2.54
C ALA A 164 -9.50 -6.08 -2.86
N PHE A 165 -9.28 -5.32 -3.93
CA PHE A 165 -7.94 -4.84 -4.29
C PHE A 165 -7.29 -4.00 -3.18
N GLU A 166 -8.10 -3.31 -2.38
CA GLU A 166 -7.67 -2.51 -1.23
C GLU A 166 -7.17 -3.37 -0.06
N GLU A 167 -7.58 -4.63 0.01
CA GLU A 167 -7.15 -5.59 1.04
C GLU A 167 -5.90 -6.36 0.62
N ILE A 168 -5.45 -6.24 -0.63
CA ILE A 168 -4.26 -6.93 -1.12
C ILE A 168 -3.01 -6.28 -0.54
N ALA A 169 -2.25 -7.06 0.22
CA ALA A 169 -1.01 -6.59 0.82
C ALA A 169 0.15 -6.75 -0.16
N PHE A 170 0.91 -5.68 -0.34
CA PHE A 170 2.17 -5.68 -1.08
C PHE A 170 3.35 -5.55 -0.12
N SER A 171 4.52 -5.97 -0.58
CA SER A 171 5.76 -5.66 0.10
C SER A 171 6.28 -4.29 -0.35
N ASP A 172 7.09 -3.67 0.51
CA ASP A 172 7.91 -2.51 0.15
C ASP A 172 9.16 -2.92 -0.68
N GLY A 173 9.28 -4.21 -1.01
CA GLY A 173 10.38 -4.82 -1.73
C GLY A 173 10.07 -5.08 -3.20
N ARG A 174 10.75 -6.06 -3.80
CA ARG A 174 10.62 -6.39 -5.22
C ARG A 174 9.50 -7.40 -5.47
N GLU A 175 9.25 -7.70 -6.74
CA GLU A 175 8.24 -8.66 -7.19
C GLU A 175 8.35 -10.02 -6.46
N ALA A 176 9.58 -10.52 -6.23
CA ALA A 176 9.82 -11.77 -5.51
C ALA A 176 9.31 -11.75 -4.06
N ASP A 177 9.30 -10.58 -3.42
CA ASP A 177 8.77 -10.41 -2.06
C ASP A 177 7.26 -10.29 -2.09
N ASP A 178 6.69 -9.62 -3.10
CA ASP A 178 5.24 -9.58 -3.33
C ASP A 178 4.65 -10.97 -3.54
N ILE A 179 5.31 -11.84 -4.33
CA ILE A 179 4.90 -13.23 -4.52
C ILE A 179 4.75 -13.95 -3.18
N LYS A 180 5.73 -13.78 -2.28
CA LYS A 180 5.72 -14.42 -0.96
C LYS A 180 4.62 -13.86 -0.06
N VAL A 181 4.44 -12.53 -0.04
CA VAL A 181 3.42 -11.86 0.78
C VAL A 181 2.03 -12.28 0.30
N LEU A 182 1.75 -12.17 -1.00
CA LEU A 182 0.49 -12.55 -1.62
C LEU A 182 0.18 -14.03 -1.42
N GLY A 183 1.14 -14.91 -1.70
CA GLY A 183 0.97 -16.35 -1.52
C GLY A 183 0.57 -16.69 -0.08
N LYS A 184 1.28 -16.14 0.92
CA LYS A 184 0.95 -16.36 2.34
C LYS A 184 -0.42 -15.80 2.72
N GLN A 185 -0.73 -14.56 2.31
CA GLN A 185 -2.00 -13.91 2.62
C GLN A 185 -3.18 -14.71 2.04
N LEU A 186 -3.13 -15.01 0.74
CA LEU A 186 -4.23 -15.63 0.01
C LEU A 186 -4.41 -17.10 0.40
N SER A 187 -3.33 -17.84 0.62
CA SER A 187 -3.42 -19.22 1.11
C SER A 187 -4.00 -19.28 2.53
N ALA A 188 -3.67 -18.34 3.42
CA ALA A 188 -4.27 -18.25 4.74
C ALA A 188 -5.76 -17.92 4.67
N ALA A 189 -6.15 -16.98 3.81
CA ALA A 189 -7.55 -16.61 3.59
C ALA A 189 -8.37 -17.77 2.99
N LEU A 190 -7.85 -18.47 1.97
CA LEU A 190 -8.48 -19.65 1.38
C LEU A 190 -8.64 -20.78 2.39
N LYS A 191 -7.64 -21.04 3.23
CA LYS A 191 -7.73 -22.04 4.30
C LYS A 191 -8.83 -21.70 5.30
N ARG A 192 -8.91 -20.44 5.74
CA ARG A 192 -9.99 -19.96 6.63
C ARG A 192 -11.37 -20.15 5.99
N GLN A 193 -11.49 -19.84 4.70
CA GLN A 193 -12.74 -19.99 3.96
C GLN A 193 -13.15 -21.45 3.81
N ALA A 194 -12.20 -22.35 3.50
CA ALA A 194 -12.43 -23.78 3.47
C ALA A 194 -12.91 -24.29 4.85
N SER A 195 -12.25 -23.87 5.93
CA SER A 195 -12.64 -24.29 7.29
C SER A 195 -14.05 -23.85 7.67
N LYS A 196 -14.49 -22.66 7.24
CA LYS A 196 -15.88 -22.21 7.43
C LYS A 196 -16.90 -23.09 6.70
N ALA A 197 -16.51 -23.67 5.56
CA ALA A 197 -17.31 -24.61 4.80
C ALA A 197 -17.18 -26.07 5.28
N GLY A 198 -16.48 -26.32 6.40
CA GLY A 198 -16.22 -27.69 6.89
C GLY A 198 -15.17 -28.45 6.08
N LEU A 199 -14.42 -27.77 5.20
CA LEU A 199 -13.42 -28.35 4.32
C LEU A 199 -11.99 -28.15 4.84
N ALA A 200 -11.13 -29.13 4.57
CA ALA A 200 -9.71 -29.07 4.90
C ALA A 200 -8.85 -28.79 3.66
N LEU A 201 -8.51 -27.52 3.42
CA LEU A 201 -7.61 -27.14 2.33
C LEU A 201 -6.14 -27.32 2.75
N LYS A 202 -5.48 -28.36 2.24
CA LYS A 202 -4.03 -28.56 2.35
C LYS A 202 -3.33 -27.99 1.11
N MET A 203 -2.39 -27.07 1.35
CA MET A 203 -1.51 -26.47 0.33
C MET A 203 -0.06 -26.70 0.73
N VAL A 204 0.75 -27.22 -0.19
CA VAL A 204 2.20 -27.34 -0.01
C VAL A 204 2.88 -26.00 -0.32
N ALA A 205 4.14 -25.84 0.09
CA ALA A 205 4.89 -24.59 -0.13
C ALA A 205 4.93 -24.17 -1.61
N LYS A 206 5.02 -25.14 -2.53
CA LYS A 206 4.97 -24.89 -3.98
C LYS A 206 3.62 -24.34 -4.44
N ASP A 207 2.51 -24.78 -3.85
CA ASP A 207 1.17 -24.24 -4.18
C ASP A 207 1.05 -22.79 -3.75
N VAL A 208 1.60 -22.45 -2.58
CA VAL A 208 1.58 -21.10 -2.02
C VAL A 208 2.37 -20.13 -2.90
N ASP A 209 3.56 -20.55 -3.36
CA ASP A 209 4.39 -19.76 -4.29
C ASP A 209 3.69 -19.58 -5.65
N LEU A 210 3.13 -20.66 -6.20
CA LEU A 210 2.43 -20.61 -7.48
C LEU A 210 1.17 -19.73 -7.41
N LEU A 211 0.40 -19.80 -6.31
CA LEU A 211 -0.73 -18.92 -6.07
C LEU A 211 -0.29 -17.45 -6.09
N GLY A 212 0.77 -17.11 -5.35
CA GLY A 212 1.33 -15.75 -5.32
C GLY A 212 1.72 -15.26 -6.71
N ARG A 213 2.47 -16.06 -7.48
CA ARG A 213 2.89 -15.73 -8.85
C ARG A 213 1.70 -15.52 -9.78
N ARG A 214 0.72 -16.41 -9.74
CA ARG A 214 -0.42 -16.39 -10.66
C ARG A 214 -1.31 -15.19 -10.41
N VAL A 215 -1.57 -14.87 -9.15
CA VAL A 215 -2.33 -13.66 -8.79
C VAL A 215 -1.53 -12.43 -9.17
N LEU A 216 -0.25 -12.34 -8.82
CA LEU A 216 0.58 -11.18 -9.17
C LEU A 216 0.64 -10.95 -10.68
N THR A 217 0.77 -12.01 -11.48
CA THR A 217 0.74 -11.91 -12.96
C THR A 217 -0.56 -11.25 -13.45
N GLN A 218 -1.71 -11.60 -12.86
CA GLN A 218 -2.98 -10.97 -13.22
C GLN A 218 -3.06 -9.51 -12.75
N LEU A 219 -2.55 -9.21 -11.55
CA LEU A 219 -2.50 -7.84 -11.03
C LEU A 219 -1.58 -6.93 -11.85
N VAL A 220 -0.44 -7.44 -12.33
CA VAL A 220 0.48 -6.69 -13.21
C VAL A 220 -0.18 -6.34 -14.53
N LYS A 221 -0.94 -7.26 -15.14
CA LYS A 221 -1.73 -6.96 -16.35
C LYS A 221 -2.71 -5.79 -16.12
N ILE A 222 -3.31 -5.70 -14.93
CA ILE A 222 -4.16 -4.56 -14.55
C ILE A 222 -3.32 -3.28 -14.43
N GLN A 223 -2.14 -3.35 -13.82
CA GLN A 223 -1.26 -2.19 -13.66
C GLN A 223 -0.74 -1.68 -15.00
N GLU A 224 -0.41 -2.54 -15.96
CA GLU A 224 -0.03 -2.13 -17.32
C GLU A 224 -1.14 -1.30 -17.99
N LEU A 225 -2.41 -1.68 -17.81
CA LEU A 225 -3.53 -0.87 -18.32
C LEU A 225 -3.61 0.52 -17.70
N SER A 226 -3.06 0.73 -16.50
CA SER A 226 -2.97 2.05 -15.89
C SER A 226 -1.93 2.95 -16.56
N ALA A 227 -0.82 2.37 -17.04
CA ALA A 227 0.35 3.07 -17.59
C ALA A 227 0.17 3.51 -19.05
N TRP A 228 -0.62 2.78 -19.85
CA TRP A 228 -0.71 3.01 -21.31
C TRP A 228 -1.67 4.11 -21.77
N ASN A 229 -2.32 4.85 -20.86
CA ASN A 229 -3.27 5.92 -21.22
C ASN A 229 -3.31 7.02 -20.14
N ALA A 230 -2.15 7.58 -19.77
CA ALA A 230 -2.05 8.83 -19.02
C ALA A 230 -1.62 9.94 -19.98
#